data_AF-A0A537STF9-F1
#
_entry.id   AF-A0A537STF9-F1
#
_cell.length_a   1.000
_cell.length_b   1.000
_cell.length_c   1.000
_cell.angle_alpha   90.00
_cell.angle_beta   90.00
_cell.angle_gamma   90.00
#
_symmetry.space_group_name_H-M   'P 1'
#
loop_
_entity.id
_entity.type
_entity.pdbx_description
1 polymer ?
#
loop_
_entity_poly.entity_id
_entity_poly.type
_entity_poly.pdbx_seq_one_letter_code
_entity_poly.pdbx_strand_id
1 'polypeptide(L)'
;LAAIGRPSILVPLPGSIDQDQFANAGVLAQANGAIRIAQADFTPDRLAAEISALAAEPARLAAMAANARSVGRLDAAERLADLVMKVAGM
;
A
#
# COMPACT_ATOMS: atom_id res chain seq x y z
N LEU A 1 2.65 5.52 2.65
CA LEU A 1 2.33 4.32 3.46
C LEU A 1 3.53 3.41 3.58
N ALA A 2 4.04 2.87 2.46
CA ALA A 2 5.20 1.98 2.45
C ALA A 2 6.47 2.59 3.04
N ALA A 3 6.85 3.81 2.64
CA ALA A 3 8.05 4.50 3.15
C ALA A 3 8.10 4.63 4.69
N ILE A 4 6.96 4.78 5.34
CA ILE A 4 6.82 4.96 6.80
C ILE A 4 6.31 3.70 7.50
N GLY A 5 6.15 2.58 6.77
CA GLY A 5 5.71 1.30 7.34
C GLY A 5 4.34 1.34 8.00
N ARG A 6 3.35 2.06 7.45
CA ARG A 6 2.02 2.13 8.07
C ARG A 6 1.07 1.07 7.51
N PRO A 7 0.48 0.22 8.37
CA PRO A 7 -0.66 -0.61 7.97
C PRO A 7 -1.80 0.24 7.44
N SER A 8 -2.55 -0.27 6.48
CA SER A 8 -3.67 0.46 5.87
C SER A 8 -4.78 -0.45 5.37
N ILE A 9 -6.01 0.07 5.39
CA ILE A 9 -7.13 -0.44 4.61
C ILE A 9 -7.25 0.46 3.38
N LEU A 10 -7.13 -0.11 2.19
CA LEU A 10 -7.12 0.60 0.92
C LEU A 10 -8.39 0.25 0.14
N VAL A 11 -9.09 1.28 -0.33
CA VAL A 11 -10.30 1.14 -1.14
C VAL A 11 -10.05 1.80 -2.50
N PRO A 12 -9.60 1.05 -3.52
CA PRO A 12 -9.29 1.62 -4.82
C PRO A 12 -10.55 2.15 -5.50
N LEU A 13 -10.47 3.37 -6.04
CA LEU A 13 -11.56 3.98 -6.81
C LEU A 13 -11.81 3.16 -8.10
N PRO A 14 -13.06 2.78 -8.39
CA PRO A 14 -13.40 2.09 -9.64
C PRO A 14 -13.20 3.05 -10.83
N GLY A 15 -12.72 2.51 -11.95
CA GLY A 15 -12.60 3.26 -13.20
C GLY A 15 -11.51 4.33 -13.22
N SER A 16 -10.51 4.28 -12.31
CA SER A 16 -9.29 5.08 -12.50
C SER A 16 -8.70 4.73 -13.87
N ILE A 17 -8.33 5.76 -14.65
CA ILE A 17 -8.02 5.72 -16.10
C ILE A 17 -7.17 4.49 -16.49
N ASP A 18 -6.23 4.07 -15.63
CA ASP A 18 -5.32 2.93 -15.89
C ASP A 18 -5.37 1.80 -14.82
N GLN A 19 -6.41 1.74 -13.97
CA GLN A 19 -6.48 0.84 -12.80
C GLN A 19 -5.33 1.00 -11.78
N ASP A 20 -4.58 2.11 -11.85
CA ASP A 20 -3.39 2.36 -11.03
C ASP A 20 -3.64 2.26 -9.53
N GLN A 21 -4.79 2.74 -9.06
CA GLN A 21 -5.16 2.65 -7.64
C GLN A 21 -5.26 1.18 -7.19
N PHE A 22 -5.80 0.32 -8.05
CA PHE A 22 -5.94 -1.10 -7.75
C PHE A 22 -4.58 -1.79 -7.76
N ALA A 23 -3.74 -1.50 -8.75
CA ALA A 23 -2.37 -2.01 -8.83
C ALA A 23 -1.51 -1.57 -7.64
N ASN A 24 -1.50 -0.28 -7.32
CA ASN A 24 -0.74 0.30 -6.21
C ASN A 24 -1.17 -0.29 -4.86
N ALA A 25 -2.47 -0.42 -4.62
CA ALA A 25 -2.97 -1.09 -3.42
C ALA A 25 -2.62 -2.59 -3.41
N GLY A 26 -2.55 -3.21 -4.59
CA GLY A 26 -2.13 -4.61 -4.77
C GLY A 26 -0.71 -4.88 -4.28
N VAL A 27 0.24 -3.96 -4.52
CA VAL A 27 1.63 -4.10 -4.07
C VAL A 27 1.70 -4.24 -2.54
N LEU A 28 1.01 -3.37 -1.81
CA LEU A 28 0.96 -3.43 -0.34
C LEU A 28 0.17 -4.64 0.17
N ALA A 29 -0.92 -5.01 -0.50
CA ALA A 29 -1.73 -6.16 -0.12
C ALA A 29 -0.99 -7.49 -0.31
N GLN A 30 -0.27 -7.66 -1.41
CA GLN A 30 0.55 -8.85 -1.69
C GLN A 30 1.69 -9.02 -0.68
N ALA A 31 2.23 -7.90 -0.20
CA ALA A 31 3.22 -7.91 0.88
C ALA A 31 2.62 -8.22 2.26
N ASN A 32 1.30 -8.34 2.40
CA ASN A 32 0.59 -8.37 3.69
C ASN A 32 0.83 -7.09 4.54
N GLY A 33 1.07 -5.95 3.89
CA GLY A 33 1.18 -4.64 4.54
C GLY A 33 -0.13 -3.85 4.57
N ALA A 34 -1.12 -4.26 3.78
CA ALA A 34 -2.43 -3.62 3.70
C ALA A 34 -3.55 -4.63 3.45
N ILE A 35 -4.77 -4.24 3.82
CA ILE A 35 -6.00 -4.90 3.36
C ILE A 35 -6.52 -4.08 2.18
N ARG A 36 -6.85 -4.73 1.07
CA ARG A 36 -7.44 -4.08 -0.10
C ARG A 36 -8.89 -4.51 -0.23
N ILE A 37 -9.82 -3.56 -0.16
CA ILE A 37 -11.27 -3.77 -0.26
C ILE A 37 -11.75 -3.15 -1.57
N ALA A 38 -12.47 -3.89 -2.40
CA ALA A 38 -13.08 -3.31 -3.60
C ALA A 38 -14.18 -2.32 -3.18
N GLN A 39 -14.37 -1.23 -3.92
CA GLN A 39 -15.37 -0.21 -3.58
C GLN A 39 -16.78 -0.78 -3.40
N ALA A 40 -17.15 -1.81 -4.17
CA ALA A 40 -18.45 -2.48 -4.06
C ALA A 40 -18.63 -3.23 -2.72
N ASP A 41 -17.53 -3.66 -2.10
CA ASP A 41 -17.51 -4.38 -0.81
C ASP A 41 -17.22 -3.44 0.37
N PHE A 42 -16.96 -2.15 0.11
CA PHE A 42 -16.67 -1.16 1.13
C PHE A 42 -17.96 -0.67 1.80
N THR A 43 -18.47 -1.49 2.72
CA THR A 43 -19.65 -1.19 3.53
C THR A 43 -19.27 -0.81 4.96
N PRO A 44 -20.14 -0.10 5.70
CA PRO A 44 -19.90 0.20 7.12
C PRO A 44 -19.63 -1.05 7.96
N ASP A 45 -20.41 -2.11 7.75
CA ASP A 45 -20.26 -3.38 8.49
C ASP A 45 -18.91 -4.04 8.20
N ARG A 46 -18.50 -4.08 6.93
CA ARG A 46 -17.20 -4.64 6.55
C ARG A 46 -16.06 -3.84 7.17
N LEU A 47 -16.11 -2.50 7.08
CA LEU A 47 -15.08 -1.65 7.65
C LEU A 47 -14.99 -1.81 9.17
N ALA A 48 -16.13 -1.82 9.87
CA ALA A 48 -16.18 -2.01 11.31
C ALA A 48 -15.59 -3.36 11.74
N ALA A 49 -15.89 -4.43 11.01
CA ALA A 49 -15.32 -5.76 11.26
C ALA A 49 -13.79 -5.77 11.11
N GLU A 50 -13.26 -5.16 10.05
CA GLU A 50 -11.81 -5.09 9.82
C GLU A 50 -11.07 -4.28 10.88
N ILE A 51 -11.61 -3.11 11.24
CA ILE A 51 -11.04 -2.28 12.31
C ILE A 51 -11.05 -3.04 13.63
N SER A 52 -12.15 -3.72 13.96
CA SER A 52 -12.28 -4.49 15.19
C SER A 52 -11.29 -5.65 15.25
N ALA A 53 -11.14 -6.40 14.15
CA ALA A 53 -10.17 -7.49 14.06
C ALA A 53 -8.72 -6.98 14.21
N LEU A 54 -8.37 -5.88 13.55
CA LEU A 54 -7.04 -5.27 13.68
C LEU A 54 -6.76 -4.73 15.09
N ALA A 55 -7.76 -4.13 15.74
CA ALA A 55 -7.64 -3.63 17.10
C ALA A 55 -7.45 -4.76 18.13
N ALA A 56 -8.07 -5.93 17.89
CA ALA A 56 -7.93 -7.12 18.73
C ALA A 56 -6.56 -7.81 18.58
N GLU A 57 -5.82 -7.54 17.50
CA GLU A 57 -4.54 -8.20 17.19
C GLU A 57 -3.39 -7.21 16.97
N PRO A 58 -2.86 -6.53 18.02
CA PRO A 58 -1.76 -5.58 17.87
C PRO A 58 -0.49 -6.16 17.21
N ALA A 59 -0.21 -7.45 17.45
CA ALA A 59 0.92 -8.14 16.82
C ALA A 59 0.78 -8.22 15.30
N ARG A 60 -0.45 -8.39 14.79
CA ARG A 60 -0.75 -8.39 13.35
C ARG A 60 -0.48 -7.01 12.76
N LEU A 61 -0.85 -5.93 13.45
CA LEU A 61 -0.55 -4.56 13.01
C LEU A 61 0.96 -4.29 12.94
N ALA A 62 1.75 -4.79 13.90
CA ALA A 62 3.20 -4.67 13.86
C ALA A 62 3.82 -5.43 12.67
N ALA A 63 3.34 -6.64 12.38
CA ALA A 63 3.77 -7.41 11.21
C ALA A 63 3.40 -6.70 9.90
N MET A 64 2.17 -6.19 9.80
CA MET A 64 1.72 -5.40 8.65
C MET A 64 2.59 -4.14 8.46
N ALA A 65 3.00 -3.48 9.55
CA ALA A 65 3.85 -2.30 9.49
C ALA A 65 5.23 -2.63 8.91
N ALA A 66 5.85 -3.70 9.39
CA ALA A 66 7.13 -4.20 8.87
C ALA A 66 7.03 -4.57 7.37
N ASN A 67 5.97 -5.27 7.00
CA ASN A 67 5.69 -5.67 5.62
C ASN A 67 5.42 -4.47 4.70
N ALA A 68 4.66 -3.47 5.16
CA ALA A 68 4.45 -2.25 4.41
C ALA A 68 5.79 -1.52 4.18
N ARG A 69 6.68 -1.53 5.17
CA ARG A 69 8.01 -0.92 5.05
C ARG A 69 8.92 -1.63 4.05
N SER A 70 8.85 -2.96 3.98
CA SER A 70 9.74 -3.75 3.10
C SER A 70 9.52 -3.47 1.60
N VAL A 71 8.31 -3.04 1.21
CA VAL A 71 7.99 -2.64 -0.16
C VAL A 71 8.19 -1.14 -0.42
N GLY A 72 8.60 -0.37 0.58
CA GLY A 72 8.92 1.04 0.45
C GLY A 72 10.25 1.25 -0.27
N ARG A 73 10.24 2.02 -1.36
CA ARG A 73 11.46 2.47 -2.05
C ARG A 73 11.80 3.89 -1.60
N LEU A 74 12.78 4.02 -0.71
CA LEU A 74 13.17 5.32 -0.14
C LEU A 74 14.13 6.11 -1.04
N ASP A 75 14.81 5.44 -1.96
CA ASP A 75 15.81 5.96 -2.89
C ASP A 75 15.22 6.28 -4.28
N ALA A 76 13.89 6.37 -4.39
CA ALA A 76 13.22 6.52 -5.68
C ALA A 76 13.66 7.78 -6.45
N ALA A 77 13.89 8.88 -5.74
CA ALA A 77 14.35 10.14 -6.34
C ALA A 77 15.80 10.05 -6.84
N GLU A 78 16.71 9.45 -6.06
CA GLU A 78 18.10 9.24 -6.46
C GLU A 78 18.20 8.33 -7.67
N ARG A 79 17.49 7.19 -7.67
CA ARG A 79 17.44 6.27 -8.81
C ARG A 79 16.89 6.93 -10.08
N LEU A 80 15.94 7.85 -9.94
CA LEU A 80 15.43 8.62 -11.07
C LEU A 80 16.48 9.59 -11.59
N ALA A 81 17.19 10.29 -10.70
CA ALA A 81 18.26 11.20 -11.08
C ALA A 81 19.39 10.45 -11.81
N ASP A 82 19.84 9.30 -11.29
CA ASP A 82 20.85 8.44 -11.91
C ASP A 82 20.43 7.99 -13.31
N LEU A 83 19.16 7.63 -13.48
CA LEU A 83 18.63 7.21 -14.77
C LEU A 83 18.61 8.37 -15.77
N VAL A 84 18.22 9.58 -15.34
CA VAL A 84 18.23 10.78 -16.17
C VAL A 84 19.65 11.12 -16.61
N MET A 85 20.62 11.12 -15.68
CA MET A 85 22.03 11.38 -16.01
C MET A 85 22.56 10.36 -17.04
N LYS A 86 22.28 9.07 -16.80
CA LYS A 86 22.69 7.98 -17.70
C LYS A 86 22.10 8.13 -19.11
N VAL A 87 20.83 8.52 -19.24
CA VAL A 87 20.17 8.70 -20.55
C VAL A 87 20.65 9.99 -21.24
N ALA A 88 20.99 11.03 -20.48
CA ALA A 88 21.56 12.28 -20.99
C ALA A 88 23.03 12.14 -21.43
N GLY A 89 23.70 11.02 -21.13
CA GLY A 89 25.11 10.80 -21.45
C GLY A 89 26.08 11.57 -20.54
N MET A 90 25.62 11.92 -19.33
CA MET A 90 26.43 12.53 -18.27
C MET A 90 27.02 11.49 -17.33
#